data_AF-F0YGV1-F1
#
_entry.id   AF-F0YGV1-F1
#
_cell.length_a   1.000
_cell.length_b   1.000
_cell.length_c   1.000
_cell.angle_alpha   90.00
_cell.angle_beta   90.00
_cell.angle_gamma   90.00
#
_symmetry.space_group_name_H-M   'P 1'
#
loop_
_entity.id
_entity.type
_entity.pdbx_description
1 polymer ?
#
loop_
_entity_poly.entity_id
_entity_poly.type
_entity_poly.pdbx_seq_one_letter_code
_entity_poly.pdbx_strand_id
1 'polypeptide(L)' 'DPLTSVCLLTVRSAGVGLNLTNANVLCLCEPALDAAPEEQAVMRVHRIGQTRPVTVLKFFAAGTVDARVLARRERR' A
#
# COMPACT_ATOMS: atom_id res chain seq x y z
N ASP A 1 4.99 -4.78 19.28
CA ASP A 1 6.20 -5.52 19.64
C ASP A 1 7.40 -4.79 19.05
N PRO A 2 8.35 -4.31 19.87
CA PRO A 2 9.54 -3.61 19.40
C PRO A 2 10.48 -4.45 18.53
N LEU A 3 10.33 -5.79 18.50
CA LEU A 3 11.14 -6.69 17.67
C LEU A 3 10.51 -6.99 16.31
N THR A 4 9.20 -6.76 16.16
CA THR A 4 8.49 -7.03 14.90
C THR A 4 8.78 -5.94 13.88
N SER A 5 9.48 -6.31 12.80
CA SER A 5 9.86 -5.39 11.73
C SER A 5 8.92 -5.42 10.52
N VAL A 6 8.06 -6.44 10.41
CA VAL A 6 7.16 -6.65 9.27
C VAL A 6 5.75 -6.97 9.75
N CYS A 7 4.76 -6.34 9.14
CA CYS A 7 3.34 -6.62 9.35
C CYS A 7 2.70 -6.95 8.00
N LEU A 8 2.15 -8.16 7.86
CA LEU A 8 1.47 -8.60 6.65
C LEU A 8 -0.02 -8.29 6.77
N LEU A 9 -0.56 -7.64 5.74
CA LEU A 9 -1.96 -7.25 5.67
C LEU A 9 -2.47 -7.48 4.24
N THR A 10 -3.75 -7.81 4.11
CA THR A 10 -4.42 -7.64 2.83
C THR A 10 -4.69 -6.14 2.60
N VAL A 11 -4.72 -5.70 1.34
CA VAL A 11 -5.04 -4.29 1.00
C VAL A 11 -6.40 -3.89 1.59
N ARG A 12 -7.37 -4.81 1.60
CA ARG A 12 -8.69 -4.58 2.19
C ARG A 12 -8.63 -4.32 3.69
N SER A 13 -7.89 -5.15 4.43
CA SER A 13 -7.68 -4.98 5.87
C SER A 13 -6.89 -3.71 6.19
N ALA A 14 -5.91 -3.37 5.34
CA ALA A 14 -5.15 -2.13 5.47
C ALA A 14 -6.00 -0.87 5.17
N GLY A 15 -7.07 -0.98 4.39
CA GLY A 15 -7.98 0.13 4.09
C GLY A 15 -8.92 0.52 5.24
N VAL A 16 -9.10 -0.33 6.26
CA VAL A 16 -10.12 -0.15 7.31
C VAL A 16 -9.52 0.27 8.66
N GLY A 17 -9.49 1.58 8.93
CA GLY A 17 -9.40 2.12 10.29
C GLY A 17 -8.10 1.93 11.09
N LEU A 18 -7.09 1.22 10.57
CA LEU A 18 -5.82 0.99 11.28
C LEU A 18 -4.97 2.26 11.44
N ASN A 19 -4.12 2.29 12.47
CA ASN A 19 -3.11 3.33 12.68
C ASN A 19 -1.72 2.68 12.66
N LEU A 20 -0.94 2.92 11.59
CA LEU A 20 0.32 2.24 11.33
C LEU A 20 1.51 3.23 11.31
N THR A 21 1.48 4.24 12.18
CA THR A 21 2.53 5.27 12.28
C THR A 21 3.90 4.72 12.70
N ASN A 22 3.95 3.51 13.29
CA ASN A 22 5.22 2.84 13.60
C ASN A 22 5.90 2.22 12.37
N ALA A 23 5.19 2.06 11.26
CA ALA A 23 5.78 1.67 9.97
C ALA A 23 6.07 2.94 9.14
N ASN A 24 7.09 2.91 8.30
CA ASN A 24 7.41 3.99 7.35
C ASN A 24 7.79 3.48 5.96
N VAL A 25 7.74 2.16 5.74
CA VAL A 25 7.89 1.54 4.43
C VAL A 25 6.62 0.72 4.18
N LEU A 26 5.96 0.96 3.05
CA LEU A 26 4.79 0.22 2.60
C LEU A 26 5.12 -0.48 1.28
N CYS A 27 5.00 -1.80 1.27
CA CYS A 27 5.17 -2.62 0.07
C CYS A 27 3.80 -3.08 -0.43
N LEU A 28 3.38 -2.59 -1.60
CA LEU A 28 2.20 -3.07 -2.31
C LEU A 28 2.66 -4.12 -3.33
N CYS A 29 2.31 -5.38 -3.07
CA CYS A 29 2.84 -6.51 -3.83
C CYS A 29 2.16 -6.75 -5.18
N GLU A 30 0.96 -6.22 -5.37
CA GLU A 30 0.17 -6.35 -6.59
C GLU A 30 -0.72 -5.12 -6.77
N PRO A 31 -1.07 -4.74 -8.02
CA PRO A 31 -2.02 -3.68 -8.27
C PRO A 31 -3.46 -4.20 -8.09
N ALA A 32 -4.28 -3.50 -7.31
CA ALA A 32 -5.72 -3.76 -7.26
C ALA A 32 -6.44 -3.33 -8.56
N LEU A 33 -7.72 -3.64 -8.73
CA LEU A 33 -8.47 -3.14 -9.91
C LEU A 33 -8.71 -1.62 -9.82
N ASP A 34 -9.06 -1.13 -8.63
CA ASP A 34 -9.25 0.30 -8.33
C ASP A 34 -8.11 0.80 -7.44
N ALA A 35 -7.72 2.08 -7.57
CA ALA A 35 -6.61 2.67 -6.80
C ALA A 35 -7.00 3.03 -5.35
N ALA A 36 -8.28 3.30 -5.09
CA ALA A 36 -8.76 3.80 -3.80
C ALA A 36 -8.36 2.93 -2.59
N PRO A 37 -8.42 1.59 -2.63
CA PRO A 37 -7.96 0.76 -1.51
C PRO A 37 -6.47 0.91 -1.20
N GLU A 38 -5.63 1.09 -2.23
CA GLU A 38 -4.19 1.32 -2.04
C GLU A 38 -3.93 2.68 -1.40
N GLU A 39 -4.61 3.73 -1.89
CA GLU A 39 -4.53 5.08 -1.32
C GLU A 39 -4.97 5.08 0.14
N GLN A 40 -6.08 4.40 0.47
CA GLN A 40 -6.53 4.26 1.86
C GLN A 40 -5.52 3.55 2.76
N ALA A 41 -4.81 2.54 2.23
CA ALA A 41 -3.74 1.86 2.93
C ALA A 41 -2.52 2.78 3.15
N VAL A 42 -2.12 3.56 2.14
CA VAL A 42 -1.06 4.58 2.27
C VAL A 42 -1.40 5.57 3.39
N MET A 43 -2.65 6.02 3.47
CA MET A 43 -3.12 6.94 4.52
C MET A 43 -3.08 6.35 5.95
N ARG A 44 -2.85 5.04 6.11
CA ARG A 44 -2.62 4.45 7.45
C ARG A 44 -1.19 4.60 7.93
N VAL A 45 -0.24 4.67 7.00
CA VAL A 45 1.20 4.79 7.27
C VAL A 45 1.62 6.27 7.19
N HIS A 46 1.17 6.96 6.13
CA HIS A 46 1.32 8.39 5.94
C HIS A 46 0.17 9.13 6.63
N ARG A 47 0.31 9.33 7.93
CA ARG A 47 -0.72 9.93 8.78
C ARG A 47 -0.13 10.91 9.79
N ILE A 48 -0.99 11.74 10.36
CA ILE A 48 -0.71 12.56 11.55
C ILE A 48 -0.05 11.69 12.63
N GLY A 49 1.09 12.15 13.15
CA GLY A 49 1.92 11.42 14.12
C GLY A 49 3.08 10.64 13.49
N GLN A 50 3.14 10.51 12.17
CA GLN A 50 4.33 10.03 11.47
C GLN A 50 5.38 11.15 11.37
N THR A 51 6.58 10.90 11.86
CA THR A 51 7.70 11.85 11.81
C THR A 51 8.81 11.43 10.85
N ARG A 52 8.78 10.18 10.37
CA ARG A 52 9.76 9.64 9.42
C ARG A 52 9.22 9.73 7.99
N PRO A 53 10.09 9.91 6.98
CA PRO A 53 9.66 9.85 5.59
C PRO A 53 9.05 8.47 5.29
N VAL A 54 7.89 8.50 4.62
CA VAL A 54 7.17 7.29 4.21
C VAL A 54 7.57 6.93 2.80
N THR A 55 8.08 5.72 2.60
CA THR A 55 8.39 5.16 1.28
C THR A 55 7.31 4.18 0.87
N VAL A 56 6.71 4.38 -0.29
CA VAL A 56 5.72 3.46 -0.87
C VAL A 56 6.35 2.77 -2.07
N LEU A 57 6.54 1.45 -1.96
CA LEU A 57 7.03 0.59 -3.03
C LEU A 57 5.85 -0.13 -3.66
N LYS A 58 5.67 0.03 -4.97
CA LYS A 58 4.64 -0.69 -5.74
C LYS A 58 5.31 -1.71 -6.64
N PHE A 59 5.02 -2.98 -6.41
CA PHE A 59 5.47 -4.07 -7.24
C PHE A 59 4.37 -4.45 -8.23
N PHE A 60 4.80 -4.78 -9.45
CA PHE A 60 3.95 -5.34 -10.48
C PHE A 60 4.82 -6.19 -11.41
N ALA A 61 4.26 -7.27 -11.94
CA ALA A 61 4.96 -8.08 -12.93
C ALA A 61 4.78 -7.50 -14.34
N ALA A 62 5.89 -7.18 -15.01
CA ALA A 62 5.87 -6.70 -16.38
C ALA A 62 5.42 -7.81 -17.36
N GLY A 63 4.63 -7.45 -18.37
CA GLY A 63 4.15 -8.40 -19.38
C GLY A 63 3.07 -9.37 -18.89
N THR A 64 2.52 -9.19 -17.68
CA THR A 64 1.48 -10.05 -17.11
C THR A 64 0.14 -9.33 -16.98
N VAL A 65 -0.81 -9.96 -16.27
CA VAL A 65 -2.10 -9.35 -15.92
C VAL A 65 -1.93 -8.05 -15.12
N ASP A 66 -0.89 -7.91 -14.29
CA ASP A 66 -0.65 -6.72 -13.48
C ASP A 66 -0.47 -5.46 -14.36
N ALA A 67 0.30 -5.59 -15.44
CA ALA A 67 0.49 -4.51 -16.41
C ALA A 67 -0.82 -4.13 -17.10
N ARG A 68 -1.70 -5.09 -17.37
CA ARG A 68 -3.04 -4.83 -17.95
C ARG A 68 -3.96 -4.14 -16.95
N VAL A 69 -3.86 -4.48 -15.67
CA VAL A 69 -4.61 -3.82 -14.59
C VAL A 69 -4.16 -2.37 -14.44
N LEU A 70 -2.86 -2.11 -14.42
CA LEU A 70 -2.31 -0.75 -14.37
C LEU A 70 -2.73 0.08 -15.60
N ALA A 71 -2.58 -0.46 -16.81
CA ALA A 71 -3.01 0.23 -18.03
C ALA A 71 -4.53 0.50 -18.07
N ARG A 72 -5.34 -0.37 -17.44
CA ARG A 72 -6.78 -0.14 -17.29
C ARG A 72 -7.07 1.03 -16.36
N ARG A 73 -6.28 1.21 -15.30
CA ARG A 73 -6.44 2.33 -14.35
C ARG A 73 -6.13 3.68 -14.99
N GLU A 74 -5.10 3.76 -15.82
CA GLU A 74 -4.70 5.01 -16.50
C GLU A 74 -5.72 5.51 -17.52
N ARG A 75 -6.55 4.62 -18.06
CA ARG A 75 -7.61 4.97 -19.04
C ARG A 75 -8.89 5.49 -18.40
N ARG A 76 -8.93 5.54 -17.08
CA ARG A 76 -10.12 5.87 -16.28
C ARG A 76 -9.95 7.24 -15.65
#